data_AF-R7BHU0-F1
#
_entry.id   AF-R7BHU0-F1
#
_cell.length_a   1.000
_cell.length_b   1.000
_cell.length_c   1.000
_cell.angle_alpha   90.00
_cell.angle_beta   90.00
_cell.angle_gamma   90.00
#
_symmetry.space_group_name_H-M   'P 1'
#
loop_
_entity.id
_entity.type
_entity.pdbx_description
1 polymer ?
#
loop_
_entity_poly.entity_id
_entity_poly.type
_entity_poly.pdbx_seq_one_letter_code
_entity_poly.pdbx_strand_id
1 'polypeptide(L)'
;MWEFGGWDNWDCNISSFKNGRASTISHRIFHVADEEYLLKLEIDGRRILTYVNGELRNDTVDRLPELEELYAAASKDGCGRTIVKLVNLTGDEKNTVVDIEGGKKSSVTIHSFSDCAFSAENTFEQPDMIKPAVKKDKVVKNEYLYNVKPHSVNVLIFE
;
A
#
# COMPACT_ATOMS: atom_id res chain seq x y z
N MET A 1 -12.43 -14.44 -1.86
CA MET A 1 -12.21 -15.38 -0.76
C MET A 1 -12.29 -14.62 0.54
N TRP A 2 -13.01 -15.12 1.53
CA TRP A 2 -12.98 -14.60 2.89
C TRP A 2 -12.12 -15.55 3.73
N GLU A 3 -11.01 -15.04 4.24
CA GLU A 3 -10.04 -15.75 5.06
C GLU A 3 -10.25 -15.38 6.53
N PHE A 4 -10.85 -16.28 7.31
CA PHE A 4 -11.07 -16.10 8.74
C PHE A 4 -10.00 -16.90 9.51
N GLY A 5 -9.23 -16.22 10.36
CA GLY A 5 -8.09 -16.80 11.07
C GLY A 5 -6.83 -16.96 10.23
N GLY A 6 -6.55 -16.05 9.29
CA GLY A 6 -5.47 -16.16 8.28
C GLY A 6 -4.05 -16.48 8.82
N TRP A 7 -3.09 -15.57 8.69
CA TRP A 7 -1.73 -15.89 9.15
C TRP A 7 -1.71 -16.00 10.67
N ASP A 8 -1.29 -17.15 11.20
CA ASP A 8 -1.19 -17.42 12.65
C ASP A 8 -2.52 -17.18 13.42
N ASN A 9 -3.67 -17.35 12.76
CA ASN A 9 -4.99 -17.03 13.34
C ASN A 9 -5.22 -15.53 13.65
N TRP A 10 -4.45 -14.61 13.04
CA TRP A 10 -4.51 -13.17 13.36
C TRP A 10 -5.28 -12.29 12.38
N ASP A 11 -5.88 -12.88 11.34
CA ASP A 11 -6.48 -12.11 10.26
C ASP A 11 -7.93 -12.50 9.95
N CYS A 12 -8.71 -11.53 9.49
CA CYS A 12 -10.04 -11.72 8.91
C CYS A 12 -10.12 -10.94 7.59
N ASN A 13 -9.58 -11.54 6.53
CA ASN A 13 -9.27 -10.85 5.28
C ASN A 13 -10.24 -11.18 4.16
N ILE A 14 -10.38 -10.27 3.20
CA ILE A 14 -11.02 -10.54 1.92
C ILE A 14 -9.96 -10.41 0.83
N SER A 15 -9.84 -11.45 0.03
CA SER A 15 -8.92 -11.53 -1.10
C SER A 15 -9.69 -11.72 -2.41
N SER A 16 -9.40 -10.89 -3.41
CA SER A 16 -9.85 -11.08 -4.79
C SER A 16 -8.90 -12.02 -5.52
N PHE A 17 -9.43 -12.94 -6.33
CA PHE A 17 -8.65 -13.91 -7.08
C PHE A 17 -8.89 -13.72 -8.58
N LYS A 18 -7.82 -13.51 -9.34
CA LYS A 18 -7.88 -13.35 -10.79
C LYS A 18 -6.67 -14.00 -11.45
N ASN A 19 -6.90 -14.91 -12.39
CA ASN A 19 -5.86 -15.62 -13.16
C ASN A 19 -4.77 -16.26 -12.27
N GLY A 20 -5.18 -16.92 -11.19
CA GLY A 20 -4.25 -17.56 -10.24
C GLY A 20 -3.48 -16.61 -9.32
N ARG A 21 -3.76 -15.29 -9.39
CA ARG A 21 -3.17 -14.29 -8.48
C ARG A 21 -4.22 -13.84 -7.46
N ALA A 22 -3.80 -13.78 -6.20
CA ALA A 22 -4.60 -13.25 -5.11
C ALA A 22 -4.19 -11.79 -4.82
N SER A 23 -5.16 -10.97 -4.40
CA SER A 23 -4.91 -9.64 -3.88
C SER A 23 -5.84 -9.37 -2.71
N THR A 24 -5.29 -9.05 -1.55
CA THR A 24 -6.07 -8.67 -0.37
C THR A 24 -6.73 -7.32 -0.62
N ILE A 25 -8.07 -7.31 -0.68
CA ILE A 25 -8.90 -6.11 -0.91
C ILE A 25 -9.51 -5.55 0.39
N SER A 26 -9.39 -6.30 1.49
CA SER A 26 -9.62 -5.81 2.85
C SER A 26 -8.80 -6.65 3.83
N HIS A 27 -7.96 -6.00 4.62
CA HIS A 27 -7.18 -6.64 5.68
C HIS A 27 -7.67 -6.15 7.03
N ARG A 28 -8.08 -7.07 7.91
CA ARG A 28 -8.46 -6.78 9.28
C ARG A 28 -7.74 -7.72 10.23
N ILE A 29 -7.16 -7.15 11.28
CA ILE A 29 -6.60 -7.93 12.38
C ILE A 29 -7.76 -8.49 13.20
N PHE A 30 -7.77 -9.80 13.39
CA PHE A 30 -8.74 -10.54 14.20
C PHE A 30 -8.09 -11.82 14.72
N HIS A 31 -8.04 -12.00 16.04
CA HIS A 31 -7.47 -13.21 16.63
C HIS A 31 -8.57 -14.26 16.81
N VAL A 32 -8.46 -15.38 16.07
CA VAL A 32 -9.36 -16.52 16.23
C VAL A 32 -8.95 -17.33 17.46
N ALA A 33 -9.91 -17.54 18.35
CA ALA A 33 -9.77 -18.37 19.54
C ALA A 33 -10.46 -19.73 19.35
N ASP A 34 -10.28 -20.63 20.31
CA ASP A 34 -10.95 -21.92 20.35
C ASP A 34 -12.39 -21.76 20.88
N GLU A 35 -13.27 -21.19 20.04
CA GLU A 35 -14.69 -20.98 20.33
C GLU A 35 -15.55 -21.14 19.06
N GLU A 36 -16.87 -21.23 19.25
CA GLU A 36 -17.82 -21.29 18.12
C GLU A 36 -18.10 -19.88 17.57
N TYR A 37 -18.01 -19.73 16.25
CA TYR A 37 -18.25 -18.46 15.56
C TYR A 37 -19.46 -18.54 14.63
N LEU A 38 -20.30 -17.51 14.68
CA LEU A 38 -21.32 -17.27 13.66
C LEU A 38 -20.75 -16.35 12.58
N LEU A 39 -20.44 -16.93 11.42
CA LEU A 39 -19.91 -16.20 10.27
C LEU A 39 -21.04 -15.89 9.28
N LYS A 40 -21.14 -14.64 8.85
CA LYS A 40 -22.10 -14.22 7.83
C LYS A 40 -21.42 -13.39 6.76
N LEU A 41 -21.66 -13.72 5.50
CA LEU A 41 -21.18 -13.01 4.33
C LEU A 41 -22.40 -12.45 3.57
N GLU A 42 -22.43 -11.14 3.35
CA GLU A 42 -23.42 -10.51 2.48
C GLU A 42 -22.72 -9.91 1.26
N ILE A 43 -23.30 -10.13 0.09
CA ILE A 43 -22.76 -9.61 -1.18
C ILE A 43 -23.88 -8.88 -1.89
N ASP A 44 -23.64 -7.60 -2.20
CA ASP A 44 -24.51 -6.77 -3.04
C ASP A 44 -23.70 -6.24 -4.22
N GLY A 45 -23.90 -6.85 -5.38
CA GLY A 45 -23.06 -6.62 -6.56
C GLY A 45 -21.58 -6.94 -6.27
N ARG A 46 -20.74 -5.90 -6.23
CA ARG A 46 -19.31 -5.99 -5.88
C ARG A 46 -19.01 -5.63 -4.43
N ARG A 47 -20.00 -5.12 -3.68
CA ARG A 47 -19.85 -4.81 -2.26
C ARG A 47 -19.94 -6.11 -1.46
N ILE A 48 -19.00 -6.30 -0.54
CA ILE A 48 -18.83 -7.49 0.26
C ILE A 48 -18.79 -7.07 1.73
N LEU A 49 -19.74 -7.57 2.51
CA LEU A 49 -19.81 -7.38 3.95
C LEU A 49 -19.55 -8.72 4.64
N THR A 50 -18.72 -8.73 5.68
CA THR A 50 -18.53 -9.92 6.52
C THR A 50 -18.86 -9.61 7.96
N TYR A 51 -19.52 -10.53 8.64
CA TYR A 51 -19.84 -10.41 10.05
C TYR A 51 -19.33 -11.64 10.82
N VAL A 52 -18.75 -11.38 11.98
CA VAL A 52 -18.34 -12.42 12.94
C VAL A 52 -19.14 -12.18 14.21
N ASN A 53 -19.94 -13.14 14.64
CA ASN A 53 -20.85 -13.03 15.79
C ASN A 53 -21.81 -11.83 15.69
N GLY A 54 -22.28 -11.56 14.47
CA GLY A 54 -23.18 -10.42 14.18
C GLY A 54 -22.48 -9.06 14.06
N GLU A 55 -21.19 -8.96 14.40
CA GLU A 55 -20.42 -7.74 14.28
C GLU A 55 -19.78 -7.61 12.90
N LEU A 56 -19.96 -6.46 12.24
CA LEU A 56 -19.35 -6.16 10.96
C LEU A 56 -17.82 -6.15 11.09
N ARG A 57 -17.13 -6.95 10.29
CA ARG A 57 -15.67 -7.03 10.24
C ARG A 57 -15.10 -6.41 8.98
N ASN A 58 -15.67 -6.71 7.82
CA ASN A 58 -15.25 -6.14 6.54
C ASN A 58 -16.44 -5.49 5.86
N ASP A 59 -16.21 -4.32 5.27
CA ASP A 59 -17.07 -3.66 4.29
C ASP A 59 -16.14 -3.18 3.18
N THR A 60 -16.14 -3.89 2.06
CA THR A 60 -15.26 -3.60 0.94
C THR A 60 -15.98 -3.77 -0.39
N VAL A 61 -15.37 -3.30 -1.46
CA VAL A 61 -15.87 -3.46 -2.82
C VAL A 61 -14.77 -4.12 -3.66
N ASP A 62 -15.08 -5.22 -4.35
CA ASP A 62 -14.20 -5.80 -5.36
C ASP A 62 -14.16 -4.88 -6.59
N ARG A 63 -13.27 -3.89 -6.55
CA ARG A 63 -13.07 -2.95 -7.65
C ARG A 63 -12.36 -3.67 -8.79
N LEU A 64 -12.84 -3.45 -10.03
CA LEU A 64 -11.99 -3.74 -11.18
C LEU A 64 -10.74 -2.86 -11.08
N PRO A 65 -9.55 -3.39 -11.40
CA PRO A 65 -8.36 -2.55 -11.48
C PRO A 65 -8.56 -1.58 -12.64
N GLU A 66 -9.01 -0.37 -12.31
CA GLU A 66 -8.77 0.80 -13.16
C GLU A 66 -7.32 1.18 -12.90
N LEU A 67 -6.55 1.31 -13.99
CA LEU A 67 -5.18 1.77 -13.90
C LEU A 67 -5.23 3.25 -13.50
N GLU A 68 -5.02 3.52 -12.21
CA GLU A 68 -4.80 4.89 -11.77
C GLU A 68 -3.41 5.32 -12.24
N GLU A 69 -3.31 6.59 -12.64
CA GLU A 69 -2.04 7.12 -13.13
C GLU A 69 -0.96 7.14 -12.04
N LEU A 70 -1.38 7.29 -10.78
CA LEU A 70 -0.52 7.36 -9.61
C LEU A 70 -1.24 6.79 -8.39
N TYR A 71 -0.69 5.76 -7.78
CA TYR A 71 -1.19 5.22 -6.52
C TYR A 71 -0.44 5.85 -5.36
N ALA A 72 -1.19 6.24 -4.32
CA ALA A 72 -0.63 6.82 -3.11
C ALA A 72 -1.11 6.09 -1.85
N ALA A 73 -0.22 5.90 -0.89
CA ALA A 73 -0.56 5.41 0.44
C ALA A 73 0.26 6.12 1.50
N ALA A 74 -0.34 6.42 2.65
CA ALA A 74 0.34 7.08 3.75
C ALA A 74 0.25 6.27 5.04
N SER A 75 1.28 6.34 5.86
CA SER A 75 1.34 5.72 7.19
C SER A 75 2.20 6.55 8.14
N LYS A 76 2.13 6.27 9.43
CA LYS A 76 2.99 6.86 10.46
C LYS A 76 3.73 5.75 11.18
N ASP A 77 5.01 5.94 11.46
CA ASP A 77 5.78 4.96 12.23
C ASP A 77 5.69 5.19 13.74
N GLY A 78 6.29 4.30 14.52
CA GLY A 78 6.31 4.38 15.99
C GLY A 78 7.05 5.61 16.55
N CYS A 79 7.87 6.29 15.73
CA CYS A 79 8.57 7.52 16.10
C CYS A 79 7.80 8.79 15.66
N GLY A 80 6.64 8.63 15.01
CA GLY A 80 5.81 9.75 14.55
C GLY A 80 6.19 10.31 13.18
N ARG A 81 7.14 9.69 12.46
CA ARG A 81 7.51 10.09 11.09
C ARG A 81 6.38 9.75 10.13
N THR A 82 6.10 10.64 9.20
CA THR A 82 5.06 10.43 8.19
C THR A 82 5.70 9.80 6.96
N ILE A 83 5.18 8.66 6.52
CA ILE A 83 5.68 7.91 5.37
C ILE A 83 4.62 7.99 4.27
N VAL A 84 5.00 8.53 3.12
CA VAL A 84 4.17 8.58 1.91
C VAL A 84 4.79 7.68 0.86
N LYS A 85 4.00 6.78 0.30
CA LYS A 85 4.38 5.84 -0.75
C LYS A 85 3.68 6.24 -2.03
N LEU A 86 4.44 6.42 -3.10
CA LEU A 86 3.94 6.80 -4.42
C LEU A 86 4.39 5.79 -5.46
N VAL A 87 3.44 5.25 -6.24
CA VAL A 87 3.71 4.29 -7.31
C VAL A 87 3.13 4.82 -8.61
N ASN A 88 4.00 5.07 -9.58
CA ASN A 88 3.61 5.48 -10.93
C ASN A 88 3.72 4.26 -11.85
N LEU A 89 2.59 3.75 -12.33
CA LEU A 89 2.54 2.62 -13.26
C LEU A 89 2.62 3.04 -14.73
N THR A 90 2.57 4.34 -15.01
CA THR A 90 2.52 4.88 -16.37
C THR A 90 3.92 5.11 -16.94
N GLY A 91 3.97 5.28 -18.26
CA GLY A 91 5.17 5.66 -19.00
C GLY A 91 5.56 7.14 -18.89
N ASP A 92 4.74 7.96 -18.23
CA ASP A 92 4.91 9.40 -18.14
C ASP A 92 5.29 9.83 -16.73
N GLU A 93 6.15 10.85 -16.61
CA GLU A 93 6.46 11.46 -15.32
C GLU A 93 5.22 12.19 -14.75
N LYS A 94 5.00 12.07 -13.44
CA LYS A 94 3.90 12.74 -12.74
C LYS A 94 4.47 13.80 -11.80
N ASN A 95 4.11 15.06 -12.05
CA ASN A 95 4.45 16.17 -11.16
C ASN A 95 3.42 16.22 -10.03
N THR A 96 3.87 16.05 -8.80
CA THR A 96 2.99 15.91 -7.62
C THR A 96 3.35 16.92 -6.55
N VAL A 97 2.35 17.32 -5.77
CA VAL A 97 2.53 18.06 -4.52
C VAL A 97 2.08 17.15 -3.40
N VAL A 98 2.99 16.84 -2.49
CA VAL A 98 2.67 16.14 -1.25
C VAL A 98 2.43 17.21 -0.18
N ASP A 99 1.17 17.42 0.16
CA ASP A 99 0.73 18.30 1.24
C ASP A 99 0.42 17.47 2.49
N ILE A 100 1.01 17.82 3.63
CA ILE A 100 0.90 17.09 4.89
C ILE A 100 0.30 17.98 5.96
N GLU A 101 -0.95 17.70 6.30
CA GLU A 101 -1.61 18.34 7.42
C GLU A 101 -1.01 17.91 8.77
N GLY A 102 -1.04 18.83 9.74
CA GLY A 102 -0.62 18.59 11.12
C GLY A 102 0.77 19.12 11.46
N GLY A 103 1.54 18.32 12.21
CA GLY A 103 2.83 18.75 12.77
C GLY A 103 3.83 19.18 11.70
N LYS A 104 4.61 20.23 11.99
CA LYS A 104 5.61 20.78 11.08
C LYS A 104 6.60 19.70 10.60
N LYS A 105 6.80 19.62 9.29
CA LYS A 105 7.80 18.81 8.61
C LYS A 105 8.94 19.70 8.13
N SER A 106 10.16 19.30 8.47
CA SER A 106 11.39 20.05 8.24
C SER A 106 12.21 19.45 7.09
N SER A 107 12.13 18.14 6.90
CA SER A 107 12.87 17.43 5.86
C SER A 107 12.13 16.20 5.38
N VAL A 108 12.54 15.72 4.20
CA VAL A 108 12.08 14.48 3.61
C VAL A 108 13.27 13.66 3.15
N THR A 109 13.27 12.36 3.49
CA THR A 109 14.19 11.37 2.93
C THR A 109 13.44 10.52 1.93
N ILE A 110 13.95 10.40 0.73
CA ILE A 110 13.28 9.81 -0.43
C ILE A 110 14.07 8.59 -0.85
N HIS A 111 13.40 7.44 -0.88
CA HIS A 111 13.90 6.22 -1.48
C HIS A 111 13.15 6.01 -2.79
N SER A 112 13.84 6.09 -3.92
CA SER A 112 13.25 5.93 -5.25
C SER A 112 13.81 4.69 -5.92
N PHE A 113 12.90 3.85 -6.42
CA PHE A 113 13.21 2.73 -7.28
C PHE A 113 12.67 3.03 -8.67
N SER A 114 13.56 3.37 -9.59
CA SER A 114 13.23 3.89 -10.93
C SER A 114 14.37 3.61 -11.91
N ASP A 115 14.17 3.97 -13.19
CA ASP A 115 15.21 3.97 -14.22
C ASP A 115 15.87 2.61 -14.49
N CYS A 116 15.12 1.53 -14.29
CA CYS A 116 15.58 0.16 -14.52
C CYS A 116 14.80 -0.47 -15.68
N ALA A 117 15.46 -1.36 -16.45
CA ALA A 117 14.76 -2.11 -17.47
C ALA A 117 13.72 -3.04 -16.81
N PHE A 118 12.57 -3.27 -17.47
CA PHE A 118 11.53 -4.17 -16.94
C PHE A 118 11.99 -5.61 -16.76
N SER A 119 13.02 -6.01 -17.48
CA SER A 119 13.65 -7.33 -17.39
C SER A 119 14.89 -7.35 -16.50
N ALA A 120 15.25 -6.23 -15.86
CA ALA A 120 16.41 -6.19 -14.99
C ALA A 120 16.14 -7.07 -13.75
N GLU A 121 17.18 -7.75 -13.28
CA GLU A 121 17.19 -8.50 -12.01
C GLU A 121 18.56 -8.39 -11.33
N ASN A 122 18.59 -8.63 -10.01
CA ASN A 122 19.85 -8.79 -9.28
C ASN A 122 20.30 -10.26 -9.38
N THR A 123 21.56 -10.49 -9.73
CA THR A 123 22.18 -11.83 -9.74
C THR A 123 23.21 -11.96 -8.61
N PHE A 124 23.76 -13.16 -8.41
CA PHE A 124 24.86 -13.33 -7.44
C PHE A 124 26.11 -12.54 -7.85
N GLU A 125 26.38 -12.43 -9.15
CA GLU A 125 27.51 -11.68 -9.71
C GLU A 125 27.24 -10.17 -9.69
N GLN A 126 25.98 -9.75 -9.79
CA GLN A 126 25.55 -8.36 -9.81
C GLN A 126 24.41 -8.12 -8.80
N PRO A 127 24.67 -8.23 -7.48
CA PRO A 127 23.64 -8.19 -6.45
C PRO A 127 23.00 -6.81 -6.27
N ASP A 128 23.67 -5.78 -6.78
CA ASP A 128 23.36 -4.36 -6.58
C ASP A 128 22.91 -3.68 -7.89
N MET A 129 22.61 -4.45 -8.94
CA MET A 129 22.18 -3.90 -10.24
C MET A 129 20.95 -3.01 -10.09
N ILE A 130 20.02 -3.43 -9.24
CA ILE A 130 18.78 -2.75 -8.95
C ILE A 130 18.68 -2.51 -7.45
N LYS A 131 18.79 -1.25 -7.06
CA LYS A 131 18.65 -0.80 -5.69
C LYS A 131 18.03 0.59 -5.63
N PRO A 132 17.33 0.94 -4.53
CA PRO A 132 16.77 2.27 -4.38
C PRO A 132 17.86 3.35 -4.35
N ALA A 133 17.66 4.42 -5.11
CA ALA A 133 18.39 5.66 -4.93
C ALA A 133 17.85 6.39 -3.70
N VAL A 134 18.74 7.05 -2.94
CA VAL A 134 18.37 7.79 -1.73
C VAL A 134 18.73 9.26 -1.88
N LYS A 135 17.79 10.14 -1.54
CA LYS A 135 17.96 11.59 -1.53
C LYS A 135 17.34 12.20 -0.28
N LYS A 136 17.92 13.28 0.26
CA LYS A 136 17.33 14.06 1.36
C LYS A 136 17.15 15.51 0.95
N ASP A 137 15.96 16.05 1.15
CA ASP A 137 15.58 17.41 0.80
C ASP A 137 14.94 18.14 2.00
N LYS A 138 14.87 19.47 1.90
CA LYS A 138 14.14 20.32 2.85
C LYS A 138 12.67 20.39 2.49
N VAL A 139 11.83 20.49 3.52
CA VAL A 139 10.37 20.67 3.37
C VAL A 139 10.00 22.06 3.84
N VAL A 140 9.13 22.73 3.09
CA VAL A 140 8.70 24.11 3.36
C VAL A 140 7.18 24.10 3.46
N LYS A 141 6.65 24.66 4.56
CA LYS A 141 5.19 24.72 4.81
C LYS A 141 4.47 23.36 4.78
N ASN A 142 5.18 22.27 5.12
CA ASN A 142 4.67 20.90 5.02
C ASN A 142 4.29 20.44 3.60
N GLU A 143 4.67 21.22 2.58
CA GLU A 143 4.48 20.87 1.19
C GLU A 143 5.82 20.44 0.59
N TYR A 144 5.76 19.44 -0.28
CA TYR A 144 6.91 19.00 -1.04
C TYR A 144 6.52 18.69 -2.48
N LEU A 145 7.13 19.39 -3.43
CA LEU A 145 7.00 19.10 -4.85
C LEU A 145 7.89 17.92 -5.21
N TYR A 146 7.30 16.89 -5.80
CA TYR A 146 8.01 15.68 -6.17
C TYR A 146 7.61 15.20 -7.56
N ASN A 147 8.62 14.91 -8.39
CA ASN A 147 8.43 14.35 -9.71
C ASN A 147 8.54 12.83 -9.61
N VAL A 148 7.40 12.15 -9.77
CA VAL A 148 7.31 10.69 -9.73
C VAL A 148 7.61 10.15 -11.11
N LYS A 149 8.82 9.59 -11.26
CA LYS A 149 9.28 9.02 -12.54
C LYS A 149 8.37 7.91 -13.07
N PRO A 150 8.35 7.64 -14.39
CA PRO A 150 7.65 6.49 -14.96
C PRO A 150 8.03 5.16 -14.29
N HIS A 151 7.07 4.24 -14.21
CA HIS A 151 7.27 2.86 -13.72
C HIS A 151 8.10 2.76 -12.43
N SER A 152 7.80 3.62 -11.45
CA SER A 152 8.63 3.79 -10.25
C SER A 152 7.85 3.54 -8.97
N VAL A 153 8.60 3.14 -7.93
CA VAL A 153 8.12 3.03 -6.55
C VAL A 153 8.95 3.98 -5.69
N ASN A 154 8.27 4.82 -4.92
CA ASN A 154 8.89 5.89 -4.17
C ASN A 154 8.39 5.88 -2.73
N VAL A 155 9.30 6.00 -1.77
CA VAL A 155 8.99 6.10 -0.34
C VAL A 155 9.58 7.40 0.19
N LEU A 156 8.71 8.32 0.58
CA LEU A 156 9.04 9.63 1.11
C LEU A 156 8.79 9.63 2.62
N ILE A 157 9.85 9.84 3.41
CA ILE A 157 9.81 9.80 4.87
C ILE A 157 10.03 11.22 5.39
N PHE A 158 8.99 11.80 5.96
CA PHE A 158 8.94 13.18 6.45
C PHE A 158 9.18 13.27 7.96
N GLU A 159 10.12 14.14 8.33
CA GLU A 159 10.54 14.45 9.70
C GLU A 159 10.05 15.83 10.14
#